data_AF-A0A8J3N3A5-F1
#
_entry.id   AF-A0A8J3N3A5-F1
#
_cell.length_a   1.000
_cell.length_b   1.000
_cell.length_c   1.000
_cell.angle_alpha   90.00
_cell.angle_beta   90.00
_cell.angle_gamma   90.00
#
_symmetry.space_group_name_H-M   'P 1'
#
loop_
_entity.id
_entity.type
_entity.pdbx_description
1 polymer ?
#
loop_
_entity_poly.entity_id
_entity_poly.type
_entity_poly.pdbx_seq_one_letter_code
_entity_poly.pdbx_strand_id
1 'polypeptide(L)'
;MINPRTGQNLAKITDVLAVLAAAGWKTEIGIKEYGGHSMLLANEAAKGNSDLVIAYGGDGTVNQVLNGVVNAKQHSVVGVIPGGTANLWAGDTGIPKDPVEAALALVDSEPRKVDIGRVTVQELTFPDGRRVSVKGVSKRLLKKERHHFLLMAGLGMDAAVMKGVSKPLKYQLGPLAVGLSAAKELPEQRPFPVEIVTTGERGKDELVWTGEASQIIVGNTRRYAIVLEMTPNAYIDDGVLDVCVITNGGALSTMQQLSSLLLHRKPDNVSSEFFRGAHIGIRVPASVPLELDGSTINLKDYLSKADYAALQEESDLEHVKVTYRFDSLPEAVEIAIPRTYSGKLFEHDNNAEKEHSHKVDEVEEPAKRTGEQEPNEQTELQEHTTHHVTQALHSDRLQKETLTEPANRETVQLVDVLLDKGRKVQVVGKAPNPAETHTYIVAGHTPKRSSRAGDTTPVAVVINQKTRLFNREGAHVSQDALTQLQQGDVLIVEGKKSKRGVIAATRLIL
;
A
#
# COMPACT_ATOMS: atom_id res chain seq x y z
N MET A 1 11.46 3.73 -12.31
CA MET A 1 11.73 2.30 -12.57
C MET A 1 10.46 1.61 -13.02
N ILE A 2 10.46 0.97 -14.19
CA ILE A 2 9.26 0.37 -14.78
C ILE A 2 9.47 -1.14 -14.94
N ASN A 3 8.51 -1.93 -14.46
CA ASN A 3 8.38 -3.33 -14.85
C ASN A 3 7.43 -3.42 -16.05
N PRO A 4 7.90 -3.73 -17.27
CA PRO A 4 7.11 -3.54 -18.48
C PRO A 4 5.89 -4.48 -18.60
N ARG A 5 5.77 -5.54 -17.78
CA ARG A 5 4.67 -6.52 -17.73
C ARG A 5 3.91 -6.68 -19.05
N THR A 6 4.46 -7.48 -19.98
CA THR A 6 3.87 -7.72 -21.32
C THR A 6 3.45 -6.44 -22.06
N GLY A 7 4.19 -5.34 -21.87
CA GLY A 7 3.93 -4.03 -22.49
C GLY A 7 2.82 -3.20 -21.84
N GLN A 8 2.04 -3.74 -20.88
CA GLN A 8 0.88 -3.05 -20.28
C GLN A 8 1.28 -1.75 -19.59
N ASN A 9 2.32 -1.80 -18.77
CA ASN A 9 2.81 -0.61 -18.06
C ASN A 9 3.47 0.40 -19.01
N LEU A 10 4.00 -0.05 -20.16
CA LEU A 10 4.54 0.85 -21.18
C LEU A 10 3.44 1.60 -21.94
N ALA A 11 2.21 1.08 -22.00
CA ALA A 11 1.12 1.71 -22.76
C ALA A 11 0.68 3.06 -22.19
N LYS A 12 0.83 3.28 -20.87
CA LYS A 12 0.43 4.52 -20.17
C LYS A 12 1.59 5.43 -19.79
N ILE A 13 2.81 5.09 -20.19
CA ILE A 13 3.99 5.84 -19.74
C ILE A 13 3.99 7.28 -20.25
N THR A 14 3.50 7.53 -21.46
CA THR A 14 3.43 8.88 -22.02
C THR A 14 2.48 9.78 -21.24
N ASP A 15 1.38 9.22 -20.74
CA ASP A 15 0.36 9.89 -19.95
C ASP A 15 0.94 10.28 -18.58
N VAL A 16 1.58 9.31 -17.91
CA VAL A 16 2.30 9.52 -16.64
C VAL A 16 3.36 10.61 -16.80
N LEU A 17 4.23 10.51 -17.82
CA LEU A 17 5.29 11.48 -18.06
C LEU A 17 4.75 12.88 -18.35
N ALA A 18 3.58 13.01 -18.98
CA ALA A 18 2.95 14.30 -19.21
C ALA A 18 2.53 14.95 -17.88
N VAL A 19 1.98 14.18 -16.94
CA VAL A 19 1.64 14.64 -15.58
C VAL A 19 2.89 15.07 -14.81
N LEU A 20 3.91 14.21 -14.75
CA LEU A 20 5.16 14.53 -14.02
C LEU A 20 5.85 15.75 -14.63
N ALA A 21 5.86 15.88 -15.96
CA ALA A 21 6.41 17.06 -16.62
C ALA A 21 5.57 18.33 -16.37
N ALA A 22 4.25 18.21 -16.23
CA ALA A 22 3.38 19.33 -15.87
C ALA A 22 3.61 19.82 -14.43
N ALA A 23 4.04 18.92 -13.53
CA ALA A 23 4.52 19.25 -12.19
C ALA A 23 5.94 19.84 -12.18
N GLY A 24 6.57 20.02 -13.35
CA GLY A 24 7.92 20.55 -13.48
C GLY A 24 9.04 19.53 -13.25
N TRP A 25 8.72 18.23 -13.11
CA TRP A 25 9.72 17.22 -12.77
C TRP A 25 10.57 16.84 -13.99
N LYS A 26 11.88 16.68 -13.75
CA LYS A 26 12.82 16.10 -14.71
C LYS A 26 12.87 14.59 -14.49
N THR A 27 12.21 13.83 -15.35
CA THR A 27 12.08 12.38 -15.20
C THR A 27 13.06 11.61 -16.10
N GLU A 28 13.75 10.63 -15.52
CA GLU A 28 14.52 9.61 -16.22
C GLU A 28 13.86 8.23 -16.07
N ILE A 29 14.00 7.37 -17.08
CA ILE A 29 13.30 6.09 -17.14
C ILE A 29 14.29 4.93 -17.09
N GLY A 30 14.24 4.14 -16.02
CA GLY A 30 14.87 2.83 -15.96
C GLY A 30 13.86 1.72 -16.23
N ILE A 31 14.12 0.86 -17.22
CA ILE A 31 13.26 -0.28 -17.59
C ILE A 31 13.89 -1.56 -17.04
N LYS A 32 13.09 -2.36 -16.34
CA LYS A 32 13.52 -3.67 -15.84
C LYS A 32 13.73 -4.63 -17.01
N GLU A 33 14.85 -5.35 -16.97
CA GLU A 33 15.21 -6.35 -17.98
C GLU A 33 15.26 -7.78 -17.41
N TYR A 34 15.76 -7.95 -16.18
CA TYR A 34 15.90 -9.25 -15.51
C TYR A 34 15.54 -9.17 -14.02
N GLY A 35 15.54 -10.30 -13.32
CA GLY A 35 15.25 -10.37 -11.88
C GLY A 35 16.29 -9.59 -11.05
N GLY A 36 15.85 -8.71 -10.16
CA GLY A 36 16.73 -7.86 -9.36
C GLY A 36 17.19 -6.55 -10.04
N HIS A 37 16.97 -6.40 -11.36
CA HIS A 37 17.41 -5.20 -12.09
C HIS A 37 16.80 -3.89 -11.55
N SER A 38 15.53 -3.91 -11.13
CA SER A 38 14.86 -2.74 -10.56
C SER A 38 15.55 -2.22 -9.29
N MET A 39 16.10 -3.12 -8.47
CA MET A 39 16.84 -2.76 -7.26
C MET A 39 18.16 -2.08 -7.59
N LEU A 40 18.89 -2.60 -8.59
CA LEU A 40 20.16 -2.03 -9.04
C LEU A 40 19.95 -0.61 -9.58
N LEU A 41 18.97 -0.43 -10.48
CA LEU A 41 18.66 0.88 -11.04
C LEU A 41 18.20 1.88 -9.97
N ALA A 42 17.39 1.44 -8.99
CA ALA A 42 16.98 2.29 -7.88
C ALA A 42 18.16 2.71 -6.99
N ASN A 43 19.11 1.79 -6.74
CA ASN A 43 20.33 2.10 -6.00
C ASN A 43 21.21 3.12 -6.73
N GLU A 44 21.34 2.99 -8.05
CA GLU A 44 22.08 3.93 -8.90
C GLU A 44 21.41 5.30 -8.94
N ALA A 45 20.07 5.35 -9.12
CA ALA A 45 19.32 6.60 -9.11
C ALA A 45 19.44 7.35 -7.79
N ALA A 46 19.33 6.64 -6.65
CA ALA A 46 19.49 7.23 -5.33
C ALA A 46 20.93 7.72 -5.07
N LYS A 47 21.95 6.96 -5.49
CA LYS A 47 23.35 7.41 -5.45
C LYS A 47 23.65 8.60 -6.38
N GLY A 48 22.88 8.73 -7.45
CA GLY A 48 22.88 9.87 -8.34
C GLY A 48 22.16 11.11 -7.77
N ASN A 49 21.75 11.08 -6.49
CA ASN A 49 21.02 12.14 -5.80
C ASN A 49 19.67 12.47 -6.47
N SER A 50 18.96 11.45 -6.94
CA SER A 50 17.55 11.65 -7.34
C SER A 50 16.71 11.90 -6.09
N ASP A 51 15.94 12.99 -6.07
CA ASP A 51 15.07 13.31 -4.93
C ASP A 51 13.96 12.26 -4.72
N LEU A 52 13.50 11.64 -5.81
CA LEU A 52 12.40 10.67 -5.85
C LEU A 52 12.72 9.52 -6.79
N VAL A 53 12.56 8.28 -6.31
CA VAL A 53 12.67 7.05 -7.12
C VAL A 53 11.30 6.38 -7.21
N ILE A 54 10.70 6.44 -8.40
CA ILE A 54 9.33 5.94 -8.63
C ILE A 54 9.35 4.47 -9.06
N ALA A 55 8.64 3.61 -8.32
CA ALA A 55 8.33 2.24 -8.69
C ALA A 55 7.02 2.17 -9.49
N TYR A 56 7.11 1.87 -10.80
CA TYR A 56 5.95 1.59 -11.63
C TYR A 56 5.83 0.08 -11.89
N GLY A 57 4.98 -0.59 -11.11
CA GLY A 57 4.81 -2.04 -11.13
C GLY A 57 3.97 -2.56 -9.96
N GLY A 58 4.09 -3.85 -9.66
CA GLY A 58 3.45 -4.46 -8.48
C GLY A 58 4.32 -4.39 -7.23
N ASP A 59 3.86 -5.01 -6.15
CA ASP A 59 4.52 -4.99 -4.83
C ASP A 59 5.97 -5.48 -4.88
N GLY A 60 6.27 -6.55 -5.63
CA GLY A 60 7.67 -6.99 -5.83
C GLY A 60 8.56 -6.02 -6.61
N THR A 61 7.99 -5.04 -7.33
CA THR A 61 8.74 -3.91 -7.94
C THR A 61 8.95 -2.80 -6.91
N VAL A 62 7.93 -2.51 -6.09
CA VAL A 62 8.04 -1.59 -4.94
C VAL A 62 9.12 -2.07 -3.98
N ASN A 63 9.09 -3.33 -3.55
CA ASN A 63 10.08 -3.94 -2.66
C ASN A 63 11.52 -3.83 -3.22
N GLN A 64 11.71 -4.05 -4.52
CA GLN A 64 13.03 -3.90 -5.16
C GLN A 64 13.51 -2.45 -5.16
N VAL A 65 12.63 -1.50 -5.49
CA VAL A 65 13.00 -0.07 -5.49
C VAL A 65 13.33 0.39 -4.07
N LEU A 66 12.51 0.01 -3.09
CA LEU A 66 12.73 0.29 -1.67
C LEU A 66 14.09 -0.24 -1.19
N ASN A 67 14.38 -1.53 -1.43
CA ASN A 67 15.67 -2.10 -1.06
C ASN A 67 16.83 -1.40 -1.78
N GLY A 68 16.64 -0.98 -3.04
CA GLY A 68 17.64 -0.22 -3.79
C GLY A 68 17.95 1.13 -3.17
N VAL A 69 16.92 1.88 -2.77
CA VAL A 69 17.01 3.18 -2.09
C VAL A 69 17.67 3.02 -0.71
N VAL A 70 17.17 2.10 0.12
CA VAL A 70 17.75 1.83 1.46
C VAL A 70 19.23 1.45 1.36
N ASN A 71 19.58 0.59 0.40
CA ASN A 71 20.97 0.17 0.17
C ASN A 71 21.89 1.29 -0.36
N ALA A 72 21.32 2.36 -0.93
CA ALA A 72 22.10 3.48 -1.43
C ALA A 72 22.70 4.30 -0.29
N LYS A 73 22.02 4.29 0.89
CA LYS A 73 22.38 5.11 2.06
C LYS A 73 22.47 6.60 1.71
N GLN A 74 21.59 7.04 0.82
CA GLN A 74 21.40 8.43 0.42
C GLN A 74 19.93 8.77 0.61
N HIS A 75 19.64 10.06 0.73
CA HIS A 75 18.26 10.53 0.82
C HIS A 75 17.61 10.49 -0.57
N SER A 76 16.56 9.67 -0.68
CA SER A 76 15.63 9.64 -1.81
C SER A 76 14.29 9.15 -1.30
N VAL A 77 13.21 9.81 -1.71
CA VAL A 77 11.85 9.36 -1.43
C VAL A 77 11.48 8.23 -2.40
N VAL A 78 10.69 7.25 -1.96
CA VAL A 78 10.10 6.23 -2.84
C VAL A 78 8.72 6.69 -3.31
N GLY A 79 8.48 6.73 -4.62
CA GLY A 79 7.16 6.95 -5.20
C GLY A 79 6.57 5.65 -5.74
N VAL A 80 5.25 5.50 -5.77
CA VAL A 80 4.60 4.29 -6.29
C VAL A 80 3.55 4.64 -7.33
N ILE A 81 3.63 3.97 -8.48
CA ILE A 81 2.57 3.92 -9.50
C ILE A 81 2.19 2.44 -9.67
N PRO A 82 0.94 2.06 -9.40
CA PRO A 82 0.54 0.66 -9.47
C PRO A 82 0.52 0.17 -10.92
N GLY A 83 1.12 -1.01 -11.12
CA GLY A 83 1.19 -1.73 -12.40
C GLY A 83 1.26 -3.25 -12.23
N GLY A 84 0.94 -3.73 -11.02
CA GLY A 84 0.88 -5.12 -10.62
C GLY A 84 -0.53 -5.68 -10.54
N THR A 85 -0.66 -6.91 -10.07
CA THR A 85 -1.97 -7.59 -9.92
C THR A 85 -2.63 -7.24 -8.58
N ALA A 86 -1.87 -7.31 -7.49
CA ALA A 86 -2.37 -7.09 -6.14
C ALA A 86 -2.27 -5.61 -5.75
N ASN A 87 -1.06 -5.03 -5.85
CA ASN A 87 -0.79 -3.63 -5.49
C ASN A 87 -1.25 -3.34 -4.06
N LEU A 88 -0.86 -4.22 -3.12
CA LEU A 88 -1.26 -4.14 -1.71
C LEU A 88 -0.87 -2.80 -1.11
N TRP A 89 0.38 -2.37 -1.32
CA TRP A 89 0.85 -1.06 -0.83
C TRP A 89 -0.02 0.08 -1.33
N ALA A 90 -0.30 0.10 -2.64
CA ALA A 90 -1.12 1.15 -3.25
C ALA A 90 -2.54 1.14 -2.66
N GLY A 91 -3.12 -0.05 -2.45
CA GLY A 91 -4.41 -0.20 -1.78
C GLY A 91 -4.40 0.28 -0.33
N ASP A 92 -3.33 0.01 0.43
CA ASP A 92 -3.13 0.38 1.84
C ASP A 92 -2.90 1.87 2.05
N THR A 93 -2.41 2.55 1.02
CA THR A 93 -2.03 3.98 1.07
C THR A 93 -2.94 4.87 0.22
N GLY A 94 -4.07 4.33 -0.27
CA GLY A 94 -5.06 5.09 -1.03
C GLY A 94 -4.58 5.56 -2.41
N ILE A 95 -3.50 4.99 -2.94
CA ILE A 95 -3.00 5.31 -4.28
C ILE A 95 -3.97 4.73 -5.33
N PRO A 96 -4.50 5.56 -6.26
CA PRO A 96 -5.41 5.10 -7.30
C PRO A 96 -4.83 3.97 -8.16
N LYS A 97 -5.68 3.06 -8.64
CA LYS A 97 -5.24 1.92 -9.48
C LYS A 97 -4.88 2.34 -10.90
N ASP A 98 -5.50 3.39 -11.43
CA ASP A 98 -5.14 3.92 -12.74
C ASP A 98 -3.78 4.63 -12.67
N PRO A 99 -2.81 4.31 -13.56
CA PRO A 99 -1.48 4.90 -13.50
C PRO A 99 -1.44 6.42 -13.65
N VAL A 100 -2.38 7.03 -14.37
CA VAL A 100 -2.43 8.48 -14.60
C VAL A 100 -2.97 9.18 -13.36
N GLU A 101 -4.05 8.64 -12.77
CA GLU A 101 -4.55 9.11 -11.47
C GLU A 101 -3.51 8.92 -10.36
N ALA A 102 -2.78 7.81 -10.36
CA ALA A 102 -1.67 7.59 -9.42
C ALA A 102 -0.54 8.60 -9.60
N ALA A 103 -0.21 8.99 -10.84
CA ALA A 103 0.77 10.03 -11.11
C ALA A 103 0.29 11.41 -10.62
N LEU A 104 -1.00 11.71 -10.75
CA LEU A 104 -1.60 12.93 -10.20
C LEU A 104 -1.56 12.93 -8.67
N ALA A 105 -1.95 11.81 -8.04
CA ALA A 105 -1.88 11.64 -6.60
C ALA A 105 -0.43 11.75 -6.09
N LEU A 106 0.54 11.19 -6.82
CA LEU A 106 1.97 11.26 -6.49
C LEU A 106 2.52 12.69 -6.51
N VAL A 107 2.03 13.54 -7.41
CA VAL A 107 2.39 14.97 -7.44
C VAL A 107 1.84 15.69 -6.20
N ASP A 108 0.66 15.28 -5.72
CA ASP A 108 0.02 15.79 -4.51
C ASP A 108 0.28 14.89 -3.28
N SER A 109 1.47 14.29 -3.21
CA SER A 109 1.89 13.49 -2.07
C SER A 109 2.78 14.27 -1.12
N GLU A 110 2.92 13.75 0.10
CA GLU A 110 3.94 14.14 1.06
C GLU A 110 4.84 12.96 1.41
N PRO A 111 6.14 13.18 1.66
CA PRO A 111 7.00 12.14 2.17
C PRO A 111 6.59 11.80 3.60
N ARG A 112 6.35 10.51 3.87
CA ARG A 112 6.20 9.98 5.22
C ARG A 112 7.28 8.95 5.48
N LYS A 113 7.89 9.03 6.65
CA LYS A 113 8.80 8.01 7.14
C LYS A 113 7.99 6.76 7.47
N VAL A 114 8.53 5.61 7.08
CA VAL A 114 7.92 4.32 7.34
C VAL A 114 8.98 3.34 7.80
N ASP A 115 8.53 2.39 8.58
CA ASP A 115 9.32 1.27 9.06
C ASP A 115 9.41 0.22 7.97
N ILE A 116 10.48 -0.57 8.02
CA ILE A 116 10.63 -1.75 7.18
C ILE A 116 11.07 -2.92 8.05
N GLY A 117 10.57 -4.11 7.76
CA GLY A 117 11.06 -5.30 8.40
C GLY A 117 12.36 -5.76 7.76
N ARG A 118 13.32 -6.23 8.56
CA ARG A 118 14.57 -6.86 8.10
C ARG A 118 14.63 -8.29 8.57
N VAL A 119 14.92 -9.23 7.67
CA VAL A 119 15.17 -10.63 8.02
C VAL A 119 16.67 -10.96 7.96
N THR A 120 17.13 -11.75 8.92
CA THR A 120 18.46 -12.37 8.95
C THR A 120 18.38 -13.80 9.46
N VAL A 121 19.43 -14.60 9.22
CA VAL A 121 19.57 -15.94 9.82
C VAL A 121 20.60 -15.84 10.94
N GLN A 122 20.25 -16.31 12.14
CA GLN A 122 21.13 -16.26 13.31
C GLN A 122 21.87 -17.58 13.55
N GLU A 123 21.17 -18.70 13.40
CA GLU A 123 21.67 -20.02 13.76
C GLU A 123 21.06 -21.12 12.90
N LEU A 124 21.86 -22.12 12.56
CA LEU A 124 21.41 -23.45 12.13
C LEU A 124 21.69 -24.45 13.26
N THR A 125 20.69 -25.26 13.62
CA THR A 125 20.86 -26.40 14.54
C THR A 125 20.62 -27.70 13.80
N PHE A 126 21.58 -28.60 13.88
CA PHE A 126 21.58 -29.90 13.22
C PHE A 126 21.09 -31.01 14.17
N PRO A 127 20.65 -32.17 13.63
CA PRO A 127 20.09 -33.26 14.44
C PRO A 127 21.09 -33.87 15.43
N ASP A 128 22.38 -33.79 15.12
CA ASP A 128 23.51 -34.23 15.98
C ASP A 128 23.81 -33.28 17.14
N GLY A 129 23.03 -32.20 17.29
CA GLY A 129 23.21 -31.16 18.31
C GLY A 129 24.24 -30.09 17.93
N ARG A 130 24.90 -30.20 16.78
CA ARG A 130 25.80 -29.17 16.25
C ARG A 130 24.99 -27.89 16.00
N ARG A 131 25.53 -26.76 16.48
CA ARG A 131 24.97 -25.43 16.24
C ARG A 131 25.97 -24.59 15.46
N VAL A 132 25.51 -24.00 14.38
CA VAL A 132 26.30 -23.09 13.54
C VAL A 132 25.69 -21.71 13.67
N SER A 133 26.36 -20.84 14.41
CA SER A 133 26.03 -19.42 14.41
C SER A 133 26.41 -18.84 13.05
N VAL A 134 25.41 -18.28 12.35
CA VAL A 134 25.59 -17.72 11.01
C VAL A 134 26.24 -16.36 11.17
N LYS A 135 27.55 -16.31 10.96
CA LYS A 135 28.30 -15.04 10.86
C LYS A 135 27.94 -14.43 9.52
N GLY A 136 27.12 -13.38 9.55
CA GLY A 136 26.39 -12.83 8.40
C GLY A 136 27.12 -12.81 7.05
N VAL A 137 26.32 -12.83 5.99
CA VAL A 137 26.81 -12.85 4.60
C VAL A 137 27.78 -11.70 4.34
N SER A 138 28.80 -11.92 3.51
CA SER A 138 29.78 -10.86 3.21
C SER A 138 29.09 -9.57 2.77
N LYS A 139 29.59 -8.39 3.19
CA LYS A 139 29.05 -7.06 2.82
C LYS A 139 28.79 -6.88 1.32
N ARG A 140 29.47 -7.65 0.46
CA ARG A 140 29.31 -7.65 -1.00
C ARG A 140 28.06 -8.42 -1.46
N LEU A 141 27.69 -9.51 -0.80
CA LEU A 141 26.44 -10.24 -1.07
C LEU A 141 25.23 -9.45 -0.52
N LEU A 142 25.36 -8.84 0.67
CA LEU A 142 24.31 -8.02 1.29
C LEU A 142 23.84 -6.83 0.42
N LYS A 143 24.67 -6.36 -0.54
CA LYS A 143 24.30 -5.28 -1.47
C LYS A 143 23.43 -5.74 -2.65
N LYS A 144 23.31 -7.05 -2.89
CA LYS A 144 22.58 -7.62 -4.03
C LYS A 144 21.28 -8.30 -3.65
N GLU A 145 21.01 -8.42 -2.36
CA GLU A 145 19.95 -9.26 -1.84
C GLU A 145 18.83 -8.45 -1.18
N ARG A 146 17.65 -9.08 -1.13
CA ARG A 146 16.46 -8.55 -0.48
C ARG A 146 16.48 -9.02 0.96
N HIS A 147 16.85 -8.13 1.86
CA HIS A 147 16.77 -8.39 3.30
C HIS A 147 15.61 -7.67 3.94
N HIS A 148 15.01 -6.70 3.25
CA HIS A 148 13.92 -5.90 3.76
C HIS A 148 12.60 -6.23 3.07
N PHE A 149 11.53 -6.22 3.86
CA PHE A 149 10.15 -6.28 3.41
C PHE A 149 9.40 -5.03 3.88
N LEU A 150 8.50 -4.54 3.03
CA LEU A 150 7.65 -3.40 3.35
C LEU A 150 6.31 -3.85 3.91
N LEU A 151 5.78 -4.96 3.42
CA LEU A 151 4.43 -5.41 3.71
C LEU A 151 4.42 -6.54 4.72
N MET A 152 5.07 -7.65 4.37
CA MET A 152 5.09 -8.85 5.20
C MET A 152 6.22 -9.82 4.84
N ALA A 153 6.59 -10.65 5.80
CA ALA A 153 7.30 -11.90 5.59
C ALA A 153 6.39 -13.09 5.93
N GLY A 154 6.50 -14.17 5.17
CA GLY A 154 5.74 -15.40 5.39
C GLY A 154 6.65 -16.61 5.57
N LEU A 155 6.35 -17.44 6.56
CA LEU A 155 6.95 -18.77 6.74
C LEU A 155 5.86 -19.83 6.54
N GLY A 156 6.16 -20.81 5.70
CA GLY A 156 5.22 -21.86 5.33
C GLY A 156 4.39 -21.48 4.11
N MET A 157 3.07 -21.52 4.25
CA MET A 157 2.17 -21.50 3.11
C MET A 157 2.06 -20.11 2.45
N ASP A 158 2.89 -19.86 1.43
CA ASP A 158 2.66 -18.76 0.46
C ASP A 158 3.23 -19.01 -0.95
N ALA A 159 4.14 -19.98 -1.11
CA ALA A 159 4.67 -20.32 -2.43
C ALA A 159 3.79 -21.31 -3.25
N ALA A 160 2.87 -22.04 -2.60
CA ALA A 160 2.08 -23.12 -3.19
C ALA A 160 0.70 -22.66 -3.68
N VAL A 161 -0.08 -21.99 -2.82
CA VAL A 161 -1.49 -21.62 -3.09
C VAL A 161 -1.64 -20.64 -4.27
N MET A 162 -0.62 -19.81 -4.53
CA MET A 162 -0.61 -18.88 -5.66
C MET A 162 -0.32 -19.53 -7.02
N LYS A 163 0.26 -20.75 -7.05
CA LYS A 163 0.54 -21.49 -8.29
C LYS A 163 -0.68 -22.23 -8.83
N GLY A 164 -1.63 -22.62 -7.96
CA GLY A 164 -2.79 -23.43 -8.32
C GLY A 164 -4.02 -22.67 -8.85
N VAL A 165 -4.12 -21.35 -8.64
CA VAL A 165 -5.30 -20.58 -9.07
C VAL A 165 -5.19 -20.19 -10.54
N SER A 166 -5.83 -20.98 -11.42
CA SER A 166 -5.90 -20.71 -12.85
C SER A 166 -6.46 -19.30 -13.15
N LYS A 167 -5.87 -18.62 -14.15
CA LYS A 167 -6.25 -17.26 -14.60
C LYS A 167 -7.75 -17.06 -14.90
N PRO A 168 -8.52 -18.05 -15.42
CA PRO A 168 -9.94 -17.86 -15.71
C PRO A 168 -10.85 -17.84 -14.47
N LEU A 169 -10.45 -18.50 -13.37
CA LEU A 169 -11.27 -18.59 -12.15
C LEU A 169 -11.30 -17.27 -11.37
N LYS A 170 -10.32 -16.38 -11.61
CA LYS A 170 -10.19 -15.06 -10.96
C LYS A 170 -11.27 -14.05 -11.36
N TYR A 171 -12.03 -14.29 -12.43
CA TYR A 171 -12.96 -13.29 -12.97
C TYR A 171 -14.44 -13.72 -13.06
N GLN A 172 -14.80 -14.97 -12.76
CA GLN A 172 -16.17 -15.46 -13.03
C GLN A 172 -16.94 -16.09 -11.85
N LEU A 173 -16.32 -16.40 -10.70
CA LEU A 173 -16.97 -17.27 -9.69
C LEU A 173 -17.03 -16.72 -8.25
N GLY A 174 -16.63 -15.47 -8.03
CA GLY A 174 -16.73 -14.83 -6.72
C GLY A 174 -15.83 -15.45 -5.62
N PRO A 175 -15.87 -14.89 -4.39
CA PRO A 175 -14.94 -15.26 -3.30
C PRO A 175 -14.95 -16.74 -2.89
N LEU A 176 -16.08 -17.43 -3.04
CA LEU A 176 -16.28 -18.81 -2.61
C LEU A 176 -15.47 -19.83 -3.42
N ALA A 177 -15.28 -19.61 -4.73
CA ALA A 177 -14.53 -20.54 -5.58
C ALA A 177 -13.00 -20.44 -5.34
N VAL A 178 -12.50 -19.25 -5.00
CA VAL A 178 -11.11 -19.05 -4.58
C VAL A 178 -10.87 -19.75 -3.24
N GLY A 179 -11.81 -19.63 -2.29
CA GLY A 179 -11.78 -20.37 -1.03
C GLY A 179 -11.79 -21.89 -1.22
N LEU A 180 -12.64 -22.42 -2.12
CA LEU A 180 -12.71 -23.87 -2.39
C LEU A 180 -11.44 -24.43 -3.05
N SER A 181 -10.81 -23.66 -3.95
CA SER A 181 -9.55 -24.05 -4.58
C SER A 181 -8.39 -24.02 -3.59
N ALA A 182 -8.30 -22.99 -2.75
CA ALA A 182 -7.33 -22.94 -1.65
C ALA A 182 -7.55 -24.10 -0.66
N ALA A 183 -8.80 -24.41 -0.34
CA ALA A 183 -9.16 -25.51 0.57
C ALA A 183 -8.75 -26.90 0.08
N LYS A 184 -8.61 -27.10 -1.24
CA LYS A 184 -8.15 -28.37 -1.81
C LYS A 184 -6.64 -28.60 -1.67
N GLU A 185 -5.86 -27.54 -1.52
CA GLU A 185 -4.39 -27.63 -1.35
C GLU A 185 -3.96 -27.67 0.14
N LEU A 186 -4.87 -27.34 1.06
CA LEU A 186 -4.63 -27.40 2.51
C LEU A 186 -4.28 -28.80 3.06
N PRO A 187 -4.89 -29.92 2.62
CA PRO A 187 -4.62 -31.24 3.21
C PRO A 187 -3.22 -31.79 2.94
N GLU A 188 -2.50 -31.25 1.94
CA GLU A 188 -1.11 -31.65 1.65
C GLU A 188 -0.08 -30.92 2.50
N GLN A 189 -0.49 -29.89 3.26
CA GLN A 189 0.41 -29.09 4.09
C GLN A 189 0.60 -29.74 5.44
N ARG A 190 1.85 -30.01 5.79
CA ARG A 190 2.21 -30.52 7.11
C ARG A 190 2.46 -29.33 8.04
N PRO A 191 1.80 -29.30 9.20
CA PRO A 191 2.22 -28.45 10.30
C PRO A 191 3.71 -28.62 10.58
N PHE A 192 4.34 -27.55 11.03
CA PHE A 192 5.74 -27.55 11.41
C PHE A 192 5.92 -27.01 12.83
N PRO A 193 6.89 -27.55 13.59
CA PRO A 193 7.21 -27.08 14.92
C PRO A 193 7.85 -25.69 14.86
N VAL A 194 7.48 -24.84 15.80
CA VAL A 194 7.91 -23.45 15.88
C VAL A 194 8.24 -23.08 17.31
N GLU A 195 9.31 -22.31 17.49
CA GLU A 195 9.56 -21.53 18.70
C GLU A 195 9.63 -20.04 18.30
N ILE A 196 8.90 -19.19 19.02
CA ILE A 196 8.90 -17.74 18.82
C ILE A 196 9.41 -17.07 20.08
N VAL A 197 10.41 -16.22 19.91
CA VAL A 197 10.96 -15.37 20.96
C VAL A 197 10.80 -13.90 20.60
N THR A 198 10.55 -13.06 21.59
CA THR A 198 10.63 -11.60 21.46
C THR A 198 11.81 -11.10 22.28
N THR A 199 12.52 -10.09 21.77
CA THR A 199 13.55 -9.41 22.56
C THR A 199 12.98 -8.11 23.12
N GLY A 200 12.74 -8.06 24.43
CA GLY A 200 12.34 -6.84 25.11
C GLY A 200 13.49 -5.82 25.25
N GLU A 201 13.19 -4.63 25.79
CA GLU A 201 14.15 -3.52 25.93
C GLU A 201 15.45 -3.88 26.68
N ARG A 202 15.39 -4.87 27.58
CA ARG A 202 16.54 -5.37 28.35
C ARG A 202 17.48 -6.27 27.53
N GLY A 203 17.21 -6.47 26.24
CA GLY A 203 18.04 -7.25 25.31
C GLY A 203 18.05 -8.75 25.57
N LYS A 204 17.09 -9.26 26.36
CA LYS A 204 16.92 -10.69 26.62
C LYS A 204 15.79 -11.24 25.76
N ASP A 205 16.05 -12.38 25.14
CA ASP A 205 15.02 -13.14 24.43
C ASP A 205 14.09 -13.81 25.45
N GLU A 206 12.80 -13.63 25.24
CA GLU A 206 11.71 -14.24 26.00
C GLU A 206 10.93 -15.16 25.08
N LEU A 207 10.78 -16.43 25.45
CA LEU A 207 9.95 -17.38 24.72
C LEU A 207 8.49 -17.00 24.91
N VAL A 208 7.86 -16.50 23.84
CA VAL A 208 6.45 -16.08 23.86
C VAL A 208 5.52 -17.18 23.36
N TRP A 209 6.02 -18.10 22.53
CA TRP A 209 5.21 -19.18 21.99
C TRP A 209 6.02 -20.38 21.51
N THR A 210 5.44 -21.56 21.67
CA THR A 210 5.94 -22.81 21.11
C THR A 210 4.76 -23.67 20.68
N GLY A 211 4.85 -24.33 19.53
CA GLY A 211 3.77 -25.17 19.04
C GLY A 211 3.94 -25.61 17.59
N GLU A 212 2.88 -26.18 17.02
CA GLU A 212 2.81 -26.55 15.61
C GLU A 212 2.03 -25.47 14.84
N ALA A 213 2.63 -24.92 13.79
CA ALA A 213 2.01 -23.93 12.92
C ALA A 213 1.81 -24.47 11.51
N SER A 214 0.75 -24.02 10.85
CA SER A 214 0.56 -24.23 9.40
C SER A 214 1.08 -23.06 8.57
N GLN A 215 1.10 -21.86 9.16
CA GLN A 215 1.58 -20.64 8.52
C GLN A 215 1.96 -19.61 9.60
N ILE A 216 2.99 -18.83 9.32
CA ILE A 216 3.35 -17.65 10.12
C ILE A 216 3.46 -16.45 9.20
N ILE A 217 2.80 -15.35 9.55
CA ILE A 217 2.93 -14.06 8.89
C ILE A 217 3.55 -13.07 9.86
N VAL A 218 4.64 -12.43 9.46
CA VAL A 218 5.24 -11.28 10.14
C VAL A 218 4.90 -10.03 9.31
N GLY A 219 3.91 -9.28 9.74
CA GLY A 219 3.36 -8.11 9.05
C GLY A 219 3.93 -6.79 9.55
N ASN A 220 4.25 -5.93 8.60
CA ASN A 220 4.50 -4.49 8.78
C ASN A 220 3.29 -3.65 8.29
N THR A 221 2.42 -4.27 7.50
CA THR A 221 1.12 -3.73 7.06
C THR A 221 0.00 -4.67 7.50
N ARG A 222 -1.27 -4.28 7.27
CA ARG A 222 -2.44 -5.04 7.74
C ARG A 222 -2.90 -6.13 6.78
N ARG A 223 -2.80 -5.88 5.48
CA ARG A 223 -3.44 -6.70 4.44
C ARG A 223 -2.49 -7.66 3.75
N TYR A 224 -3.01 -8.85 3.51
CA TYR A 224 -2.42 -10.00 2.86
C TYR A 224 -3.35 -10.47 1.73
N ALA A 225 -2.80 -10.95 0.61
CA ALA A 225 -3.56 -11.48 -0.53
C ALA A 225 -4.78 -10.62 -0.97
N ILE A 226 -4.63 -9.28 -0.96
CA ILE A 226 -5.61 -8.24 -1.36
C ILE A 226 -6.74 -8.03 -0.36
N VAL A 227 -7.31 -9.10 0.17
CA VAL A 227 -8.57 -9.02 0.95
C VAL A 227 -8.44 -9.42 2.40
N LEU A 228 -7.37 -10.11 2.80
CA LEU A 228 -7.26 -10.69 4.15
C LEU A 228 -6.48 -9.74 5.06
N GLU A 229 -7.00 -9.41 6.24
CA GLU A 229 -6.31 -8.67 7.28
C GLU A 229 -5.67 -9.66 8.26
N MET A 230 -4.45 -10.12 7.93
CA MET A 230 -3.73 -11.11 8.76
C MET A 230 -3.12 -10.46 10.00
N THR A 231 -2.82 -9.17 9.93
CA THR A 231 -2.21 -8.37 11.01
C THR A 231 -3.00 -7.08 11.18
N PRO A 232 -4.28 -7.15 11.59
CA PRO A 232 -5.21 -6.01 11.54
C PRO A 232 -4.79 -4.80 12.39
N ASN A 233 -3.90 -5.03 13.36
CA ASN A 233 -3.39 -4.03 14.30
C ASN A 233 -2.02 -3.46 13.92
N ALA A 234 -1.47 -3.84 12.75
CA ALA A 234 -0.20 -3.32 12.28
C ALA A 234 -0.30 -1.82 11.94
N TYR A 235 0.70 -1.07 12.40
CA TYR A 235 1.01 0.29 11.98
C TYR A 235 2.36 0.28 11.26
N ILE A 236 2.52 1.17 10.28
CA ILE A 236 3.72 1.17 9.43
C ILE A 236 4.86 2.02 10.02
N ASP A 237 4.62 2.69 11.14
CA ASP A 237 5.48 3.73 11.71
C ASP A 237 5.52 3.70 13.26
N ASP A 238 5.24 2.54 13.88
CA ASP A 238 5.23 2.36 15.34
C ASP A 238 6.47 1.63 15.90
N GLY A 239 7.43 1.27 15.04
CA GLY A 239 8.67 0.61 15.39
C GLY A 239 8.51 -0.88 15.76
N VAL A 240 7.35 -1.50 15.53
CA VAL A 240 7.13 -2.91 15.86
C VAL A 240 6.65 -3.72 14.65
N LEU A 241 6.84 -5.04 14.72
CA LEU A 241 6.26 -5.99 13.77
C LEU A 241 5.12 -6.74 14.44
N ASP A 242 4.07 -7.02 13.68
CA ASP A 242 2.94 -7.83 14.09
C ASP A 242 3.10 -9.26 13.56
N VAL A 243 2.94 -10.26 14.42
CA VAL A 243 3.08 -11.69 14.07
C VAL A 243 1.72 -12.35 14.21
N CYS A 244 1.26 -13.02 13.16
CA CYS A 244 0.10 -13.89 13.17
C CYS A 244 0.57 -15.33 12.90
N VAL A 245 0.27 -16.24 13.82
CA VAL A 245 0.51 -17.67 13.66
C VAL A 245 -0.83 -18.35 13.43
N ILE A 246 -0.97 -19.09 12.33
CA ILE A 246 -2.10 -19.99 12.14
C ILE A 246 -1.71 -21.35 12.71
N THR A 247 -2.28 -21.68 13.87
CA THR A 247 -1.93 -22.90 14.61
C THR A 247 -2.48 -24.13 13.91
N ASN A 248 -1.85 -25.27 14.18
CA ASN A 248 -2.41 -26.54 13.78
C ASN A 248 -3.52 -26.97 14.74
N GLY A 249 -4.67 -27.34 14.20
CA GLY A 249 -5.73 -27.99 14.95
C GLY A 249 -6.47 -29.02 14.10
N GLY A 250 -7.44 -29.71 14.72
CA GLY A 250 -8.25 -30.70 14.00
C GLY A 250 -9.11 -30.07 12.91
N ALA A 251 -9.73 -30.90 12.06
CA ALA A 251 -10.52 -30.46 10.90
C ALA A 251 -11.56 -29.36 11.20
N LEU A 252 -12.15 -29.35 12.40
CA LEU A 252 -13.08 -28.32 12.83
C LEU A 252 -12.43 -26.94 12.95
N SER A 253 -11.25 -26.85 13.55
CA SER A 253 -10.50 -25.59 13.67
C SER A 253 -10.06 -25.05 12.30
N THR A 254 -9.64 -25.94 11.39
CA THR A 254 -9.34 -25.56 10.00
C THR A 254 -10.58 -25.01 9.30
N MET A 255 -11.75 -25.63 9.50
CA MET A 255 -13.01 -25.13 8.94
C MET A 255 -13.41 -23.78 9.53
N GLN A 256 -13.22 -23.58 10.83
CA GLN A 256 -13.47 -22.28 11.50
C GLN A 256 -12.57 -21.20 10.92
N GLN A 257 -11.27 -21.47 10.78
CA GLN A 257 -10.32 -20.53 10.20
C GLN A 257 -10.69 -20.15 8.75
N LEU A 258 -11.03 -21.14 7.92
CA LEU A 258 -11.49 -20.88 6.56
C LEU A 258 -12.78 -20.07 6.52
N SER A 259 -13.73 -20.38 7.41
CA SER A 259 -14.96 -19.60 7.51
C SER A 259 -14.69 -18.16 7.94
N SER A 260 -13.76 -17.93 8.87
CA SER A 260 -13.38 -16.59 9.31
C SER A 260 -12.69 -15.80 8.21
N LEU A 261 -11.73 -16.40 7.51
CA LEU A 261 -11.06 -15.76 6.37
C LEU A 261 -12.04 -15.43 5.22
N LEU A 262 -13.07 -16.26 4.99
CA LEU A 262 -14.08 -16.01 3.97
C LEU A 262 -15.11 -14.95 4.37
N LEU A 263 -15.64 -15.01 5.58
CA LEU A 263 -16.75 -14.16 6.05
C LEU A 263 -16.26 -12.86 6.67
N HIS A 264 -15.22 -12.92 7.49
CA HIS A 264 -14.70 -11.78 8.25
C HIS A 264 -13.42 -11.20 7.66
N ARG A 265 -12.80 -11.90 6.68
CA ARG A 265 -11.54 -11.50 6.04
C ARG A 265 -10.38 -11.34 7.02
N LYS A 266 -10.44 -11.98 8.18
CA LYS A 266 -9.39 -11.96 9.20
C LYS A 266 -9.28 -13.33 9.88
N PRO A 267 -8.11 -13.68 10.44
CA PRO A 267 -7.97 -14.89 11.22
C PRO A 267 -8.95 -14.93 12.40
N ASP A 268 -9.37 -16.12 12.80
CA ASP A 268 -10.13 -16.27 14.05
C ASP A 268 -9.19 -16.30 15.27
N ASN A 269 -9.75 -16.06 16.45
CA ASN A 269 -8.98 -16.05 17.71
C ASN A 269 -8.88 -17.45 18.37
N VAL A 270 -9.33 -18.51 17.69
CA VAL A 270 -9.35 -19.88 18.23
C VAL A 270 -8.17 -20.70 17.69
N SER A 271 -7.84 -20.47 16.43
CA SER A 271 -6.79 -21.16 15.66
C SER A 271 -5.70 -20.19 15.19
N SER A 272 -5.65 -19.00 15.78
CA SER A 272 -4.60 -18.03 15.53
C SER A 272 -4.05 -17.42 16.81
N GLU A 273 -2.74 -17.22 16.83
CA GLU A 273 -2.01 -16.55 17.91
C GLU A 273 -1.37 -15.26 17.38
N PHE A 274 -1.35 -14.22 18.20
CA PHE A 274 -0.86 -12.89 17.82
C PHE A 274 0.23 -12.41 18.77
N PHE A 275 1.32 -11.90 18.21
CA PHE A 275 2.45 -11.33 18.97
C PHE A 275 2.89 -10.02 18.34
N ARG A 276 3.49 -9.13 19.13
CA ARG A 276 4.06 -7.89 18.63
C ARG A 276 5.45 -7.66 19.22
N GLY A 277 6.34 -7.05 18.44
CA GLY A 277 7.65 -6.63 18.94
C GLY A 277 8.57 -6.10 17.85
N ALA A 278 9.51 -5.25 18.25
CA ALA A 278 10.56 -4.72 17.35
C ALA A 278 11.55 -5.80 16.89
N HIS A 279 11.60 -6.93 17.60
CA HIS A 279 12.65 -7.92 17.55
C HIS A 279 12.07 -9.32 17.76
N ILE A 280 11.84 -10.07 16.69
CA ILE A 280 11.22 -11.39 16.70
C ILE A 280 12.21 -12.44 16.23
N GLY A 281 12.50 -13.43 17.07
CA GLY A 281 13.20 -14.66 16.66
C GLY A 281 12.19 -15.75 16.37
N ILE A 282 12.31 -16.43 15.22
CA ILE A 282 11.44 -17.54 14.84
C ILE A 282 12.31 -18.73 14.43
N ARG A 283 12.19 -19.83 15.15
CA ARG A 283 12.91 -21.08 14.89
C ARG A 283 11.97 -22.10 14.26
N VAL A 284 12.31 -22.57 13.05
CA VAL A 284 11.50 -23.50 12.24
C VAL A 284 12.38 -24.55 11.54
N PRO A 285 11.84 -25.66 11.01
CA PRO A 285 12.58 -26.51 10.09
C PRO A 285 13.16 -25.75 8.88
N ALA A 286 14.36 -26.13 8.43
CA ALA A 286 15.01 -25.50 7.27
C ALA A 286 14.30 -25.80 5.94
N SER A 287 13.42 -26.79 5.92
CA SER A 287 12.52 -27.10 4.79
C SER A 287 11.39 -26.08 4.62
N VAL A 288 11.05 -25.32 5.68
CA VAL A 288 9.97 -24.32 5.64
C VAL A 288 10.40 -23.13 4.77
N PRO A 289 9.67 -22.84 3.67
CA PRO A 289 10.02 -21.73 2.79
C PRO A 289 9.77 -20.39 3.47
N LEU A 290 10.66 -19.43 3.20
CA LEU A 290 10.52 -18.03 3.57
C LEU A 290 10.16 -17.21 2.33
N GLU A 291 9.23 -16.27 2.48
CA GLU A 291 8.96 -15.24 1.49
C GLU A 291 8.97 -13.84 2.09
N LEU A 292 9.27 -12.85 1.25
CA LEU A 292 9.24 -11.43 1.56
C LEU A 292 8.43 -10.70 0.49
N ASP A 293 7.36 -10.00 0.88
CA ASP A 293 6.45 -9.26 0.00
C ASP A 293 6.00 -10.08 -1.24
N GLY A 294 5.63 -11.36 -1.03
CA GLY A 294 5.20 -12.26 -2.10
C GLY A 294 6.33 -12.74 -3.03
N SER A 295 7.59 -12.62 -2.62
CA SER A 295 8.75 -13.17 -3.33
C SER A 295 9.46 -14.20 -2.44
N THR A 296 9.47 -15.47 -2.88
CA THR A 296 10.22 -16.53 -2.20
C THR A 296 11.71 -16.20 -2.16
N ILE A 297 12.32 -16.36 -0.98
CA ILE A 297 13.76 -16.21 -0.79
C ILE A 297 14.39 -17.58 -0.59
N ASN A 298 15.62 -17.75 -1.09
CA ASN A 298 16.35 -18.99 -0.89
C ASN A 298 17.23 -18.87 0.36
N LEU A 299 17.14 -19.84 1.28
CA LEU A 299 17.95 -19.85 2.50
C LEU A 299 19.45 -19.74 2.20
N LYS A 300 19.92 -20.30 1.07
CA LYS A 300 21.33 -20.19 0.64
C LYS A 300 21.83 -18.75 0.51
N ASP A 301 20.93 -17.81 0.22
CA ASP A 301 21.27 -16.40 0.01
C ASP A 301 21.70 -15.77 1.37
N TYR A 302 21.18 -16.28 2.48
CA TYR A 302 21.54 -15.85 3.84
C TYR A 302 22.74 -16.58 4.47
N LEU A 303 23.31 -17.58 3.77
CA LEU A 303 24.35 -18.44 4.31
C LEU A 303 25.69 -18.17 3.64
N SER A 304 26.78 -18.32 4.39
CA SER A 304 28.10 -18.38 3.75
C SER A 304 28.20 -19.66 2.90
N LYS A 305 29.17 -19.71 1.98
CA LYS A 305 29.41 -20.94 1.19
C LYS A 305 29.68 -22.16 2.08
N ALA A 306 30.34 -21.96 3.22
CA ALA A 306 30.63 -23.04 4.16
C ALA A 306 29.38 -23.49 4.91
N ASP A 307 28.57 -22.55 5.41
CA ASP A 307 27.33 -22.87 6.13
C ASP A 307 26.31 -23.54 5.20
N TYR A 308 26.23 -23.09 3.94
CA TYR A 308 25.37 -23.71 2.95
C TYR A 308 25.86 -25.10 2.55
N ALA A 309 27.17 -25.32 2.42
CA ALA A 309 27.71 -26.65 2.16
C ALA A 309 27.38 -27.62 3.31
N ALA A 310 27.52 -27.19 4.57
CA ALA A 310 27.12 -27.98 5.72
C ALA A 310 25.62 -28.31 5.72
N LEU A 311 24.77 -27.38 5.29
CA LEU A 311 23.33 -27.64 5.11
C LEU A 311 23.06 -28.69 4.00
N GLN A 312 23.87 -28.72 2.95
CA GLN A 312 23.71 -29.68 1.83
C GLN A 312 24.18 -31.10 2.16
N GLU A 313 24.98 -31.28 3.20
CA GLU A 313 25.40 -32.61 3.69
C GLU A 313 24.23 -33.36 4.36
N GLU A 314 23.20 -32.63 4.81
CA GLU A 314 22.03 -33.21 5.45
C GLU A 314 21.01 -33.70 4.41
N SER A 315 20.61 -34.96 4.51
CA SER A 315 19.64 -35.57 3.60
C SER A 315 18.20 -35.14 3.87
N ASP A 316 17.90 -34.64 5.06
CA ASP A 316 16.55 -34.28 5.49
C ASP A 316 16.52 -32.94 6.25
N LEU A 317 16.04 -31.90 5.57
CA LEU A 317 15.97 -30.54 6.09
C LEU A 317 14.86 -30.33 7.13
N GLU A 318 13.96 -31.29 7.33
CA GLU A 318 12.92 -31.23 8.39
C GLU A 318 13.53 -31.25 9.80
N HIS A 319 14.67 -31.93 9.94
CA HIS A 319 15.37 -32.10 11.20
C HIS A 319 16.43 -31.03 11.47
N VAL A 320 16.82 -30.25 10.44
CA VAL A 320 17.65 -29.06 10.63
C VAL A 320 16.75 -27.89 11.02
N LYS A 321 17.03 -27.20 12.11
CA LYS A 321 16.31 -25.99 12.51
C LYS A 321 17.07 -24.74 12.10
N VAL A 322 16.38 -23.79 11.51
CA VAL A 322 16.87 -22.45 11.21
C VAL A 322 16.22 -21.46 12.16
N THR A 323 17.02 -20.58 12.76
CA THR A 323 16.53 -19.46 13.56
C THR A 323 16.63 -18.19 12.72
N TYR A 324 15.48 -17.70 12.27
CA TYR A 324 15.36 -16.40 11.61
C TYR A 324 15.18 -15.30 12.65
N ARG A 325 15.75 -14.13 12.36
CA ARG A 325 15.53 -12.91 13.12
C ARG A 325 14.87 -11.87 12.23
N PHE A 326 13.72 -11.39 12.68
CA PHE A 326 12.97 -10.30 12.09
C PHE A 326 13.10 -9.07 12.99
N ASP A 327 13.65 -7.99 12.46
CA ASP A 327 13.77 -6.72 13.15
C ASP A 327 12.90 -5.68 12.46
N SER A 328 12.13 -4.90 13.21
CA SER A 328 11.63 -3.61 12.71
C SER A 328 12.82 -2.66 12.58
N LEU A 329 12.90 -1.94 11.47
CA LEU A 329 13.80 -0.82 11.29
C LEU A 329 12.95 0.45 11.26
N PRO A 330 12.84 1.17 12.39
CA PRO A 330 11.99 2.34 12.48
C PRO A 330 12.44 3.46 11.55
N GLU A 331 11.49 4.16 10.93
CA GLU A 331 11.72 5.33 10.09
C GLU A 331 12.77 5.10 8.98
N ALA A 332 12.92 3.87 8.49
CA ALA A 332 14.04 3.46 7.65
C ALA A 332 14.03 4.06 6.24
N VAL A 333 12.87 4.47 5.74
CA VAL A 333 12.71 5.04 4.40
C VAL A 333 11.54 6.02 4.34
N GLU A 334 11.63 7.02 3.48
CA GLU A 334 10.51 7.90 3.16
C GLU A 334 9.77 7.42 1.92
N ILE A 335 8.44 7.31 2.01
CA ILE A 335 7.57 6.97 0.88
C ILE A 335 6.58 8.13 0.66
N ALA A 336 6.34 8.48 -0.59
CA ALA A 336 5.38 9.51 -0.97
C ALA A 336 3.95 8.98 -0.79
N ILE A 337 3.22 9.53 0.17
CA ILE A 337 1.82 9.17 0.49
C ILE A 337 0.90 10.30 0.00
N PRO A 338 -0.19 10.00 -0.75
CA PRO A 338 -1.13 11.02 -1.18
C PRO A 338 -1.67 11.83 -0.01
N ARG A 339 -1.77 13.16 -0.14
CA ARG A 339 -2.36 14.01 0.91
C ARG A 339 -3.84 13.70 1.17
N THR A 340 -4.49 13.05 0.22
CA THR A 340 -5.87 12.57 0.34
C THR A 340 -5.99 11.27 1.16
N TYR A 341 -4.88 10.70 1.63
CA TYR A 341 -4.89 9.50 2.44
C TYR A 341 -5.58 9.76 3.80
N SER A 342 -6.57 8.92 4.11
CA SER A 342 -7.36 8.98 5.36
C SER A 342 -7.53 7.60 6.00
N GLY A 343 -6.61 6.68 5.73
CA GLY A 343 -6.64 5.33 6.28
C GLY A 343 -5.91 5.22 7.62
N LYS A 344 -6.02 4.05 8.25
CA LYS A 344 -5.56 3.80 9.62
C LYS A 344 -4.11 3.35 9.77
N LEU A 345 -3.36 3.23 8.66
CA LEU A 345 -2.02 2.62 8.70
C LEU A 345 -1.00 3.44 9.51
N PHE A 346 -1.30 4.74 9.70
CA PHE A 346 -0.51 5.70 10.48
C PHE A 346 -1.28 6.21 11.73
N GLU A 347 -2.42 5.60 12.07
CA GLU A 347 -3.30 6.08 13.16
C GLU A 347 -3.09 5.27 14.46
N HIS A 348 -2.08 5.62 15.25
CA HIS A 348 -1.76 4.91 16.49
C HIS A 348 -2.90 4.99 17.53
N ASP A 349 -3.47 3.83 17.91
CA ASP A 349 -4.42 3.73 19.02
C ASP A 349 -3.68 3.82 20.36
N ASN A 350 -3.65 5.01 20.97
CA ASN A 350 -3.00 5.27 22.27
C ASN A 350 -3.55 4.45 23.46
N ASN A 351 -4.60 3.64 23.27
CA ASN A 351 -5.22 2.81 24.30
C ASN A 351 -4.86 1.31 24.22
N ALA A 352 -4.28 0.82 23.11
CA ALA A 352 -4.05 -0.61 22.90
C ALA A 352 -2.96 -1.20 23.83
N GLU A 353 -2.03 -0.38 24.33
CA GLU A 353 -0.98 -0.82 25.28
C GLU A 353 -1.54 -1.30 26.63
N LYS A 354 -2.77 -0.95 26.98
CA LYS A 354 -3.36 -1.28 28.30
C LYS A 354 -4.17 -2.58 28.34
N GLU A 355 -4.60 -3.12 27.21
CA GLU A 355 -5.55 -4.25 27.21
C GLU A 355 -4.89 -5.64 27.18
N HIS A 356 -3.59 -5.75 26.87
CA HIS A 356 -2.92 -7.05 26.71
C HIS A 356 -1.89 -7.38 27.80
N SER A 357 -1.69 -6.52 28.80
CA SER A 357 -0.73 -6.76 29.90
C SER A 357 -1.30 -7.51 31.11
N HIS A 358 -2.57 -7.96 31.08
CA HIS A 358 -3.19 -8.66 32.21
C HIS A 358 -4.02 -9.88 31.79
N LYS A 359 -3.34 -10.99 31.46
CA LYS A 359 -3.82 -12.34 31.76
C LYS A 359 -2.63 -13.25 32.08
N VAL A 360 -2.22 -13.24 33.35
CA VAL A 360 -1.55 -14.37 34.00
C VAL A 360 -2.57 -14.92 34.99
N ASP A 361 -2.76 -16.24 34.95
CA ASP A 361 -3.83 -16.99 35.60
C ASP A 361 -3.91 -16.83 37.13
N GLU A 362 -5.13 -16.75 37.65
CA GLU A 362 -5.49 -17.35 38.95
C GLU A 362 -6.78 -18.16 38.80
N VAL A 363 -6.74 -19.38 39.32
CA VAL A 363 -7.72 -20.47 39.19
C VAL A 363 -8.44 -20.68 40.54
N GLU A 364 -9.78 -20.83 40.46
CA GLU A 364 -10.74 -21.47 41.41
C GLU A 364 -11.04 -20.76 42.77
N GLU A 365 -12.26 -20.72 43.34
CA GLU A 365 -13.58 -21.38 43.15
C GLU A 365 -14.68 -20.59 43.97
N PRO A 366 -15.97 -21.01 44.13
CA PRO A 366 -17.12 -20.13 43.88
C PRO A 366 -18.04 -19.80 45.10
N ALA A 367 -19.05 -18.97 44.80
CA ALA A 367 -20.40 -18.86 45.40
C ALA A 367 -20.71 -17.61 46.24
N LYS A 368 -21.70 -16.80 45.82
CA LYS A 368 -23.11 -16.88 46.29
C LYS A 368 -23.94 -15.72 45.75
N ARG A 369 -25.19 -16.03 45.41
CA ARG A 369 -26.28 -15.11 45.06
C ARG A 369 -26.81 -14.38 46.29
N THR A 370 -27.06 -13.08 46.13
CA THR A 370 -28.14 -12.24 46.70
C THR A 370 -27.97 -10.89 45.99
N GLY A 371 -28.90 -10.36 45.18
CA GLY A 371 -30.30 -10.11 45.47
C GLY A 371 -30.42 -8.74 46.14
N GLU A 372 -30.68 -7.68 45.37
CA GLU A 372 -31.62 -6.58 45.71
C GLU A 372 -31.62 -5.46 44.65
N GLN A 373 -32.83 -4.98 44.40
CA GLN A 373 -33.25 -3.98 43.42
C GLN A 373 -33.38 -2.59 44.07
N GLU A 374 -33.08 -1.56 43.27
CA GLU A 374 -33.80 -0.27 43.14
C GLU A 374 -33.70 0.80 44.25
N PRO A 375 -34.11 2.08 44.01
CA PRO A 375 -34.00 2.91 42.79
C PRO A 375 -33.70 4.42 43.06
N ASN A 376 -33.63 5.17 41.96
CA ASN A 376 -34.12 6.55 41.76
C ASN A 376 -33.38 7.74 42.41
N GLU A 377 -33.03 8.72 41.56
CA GLU A 377 -33.42 10.10 41.83
C GLU A 377 -33.63 10.88 40.51
N GLN A 378 -34.89 11.27 40.32
CA GLN A 378 -35.38 12.21 39.33
C GLN A 378 -35.11 13.64 39.81
N THR A 379 -34.90 14.57 38.88
CA THR A 379 -35.31 15.96 39.11
C THR A 379 -35.93 16.48 37.82
N GLU A 380 -37.25 16.68 37.89
CA GLU A 380 -38.09 17.36 36.90
C GLU A 380 -38.15 18.87 37.16
N LEU A 381 -38.80 19.55 36.19
CA LEU A 381 -39.45 20.87 36.19
C LEU A 381 -38.58 21.98 35.56
N GLN A 382 -39.05 22.75 34.57
CA GLN A 382 -40.43 22.97 34.14
C GLN A 382 -40.52 23.60 32.74
N GLU A 383 -41.67 23.34 32.15
CA GLU A 383 -42.28 23.81 30.90
C GLU A 383 -42.16 25.31 30.59
N HIS A 384 -42.08 25.63 29.29
CA HIS A 384 -42.93 26.67 28.69
C HIS A 384 -43.13 26.38 27.20
N THR A 385 -44.36 26.02 26.84
CA THR A 385 -44.82 25.83 25.47
C THR A 385 -45.61 27.05 25.01
N THR A 386 -45.50 27.34 23.71
CA THR A 386 -46.42 28.09 22.83
C THR A 386 -46.11 29.57 22.62
N HIS A 387 -45.53 29.90 21.45
CA HIS A 387 -46.23 30.70 20.44
C HIS A 387 -45.44 30.81 19.11
N HIS A 388 -46.21 30.74 18.01
CA HIS A 388 -45.88 31.12 16.63
C HIS A 388 -45.12 30.15 15.72
N VAL A 389 -45.90 29.21 15.19
CA VAL A 389 -45.97 28.94 13.75
C VAL A 389 -46.09 30.27 12.99
N THR A 390 -45.12 30.57 12.11
CA THR A 390 -45.23 31.18 10.76
C THR A 390 -43.90 31.87 10.41
N GLN A 391 -42.89 31.13 9.94
CA GLN A 391 -41.81 31.68 9.09
C GLN A 391 -40.97 30.57 8.43
N ALA A 392 -41.61 29.47 8.01
CA ALA A 392 -41.04 28.56 7.02
C ALA A 392 -41.53 29.03 5.66
N LEU A 393 -40.80 29.96 5.04
CA LEU A 393 -40.84 30.38 3.62
C LEU A 393 -40.09 31.73 3.51
N HIS A 394 -38.81 31.81 3.91
CA HIS A 394 -37.91 32.93 3.51
C HIS A 394 -36.40 32.68 3.65
N SER A 395 -35.94 31.48 4.03
CA SER A 395 -34.50 31.17 4.16
C SER A 395 -33.90 30.34 3.01
N ASP A 396 -34.71 29.93 2.03
CA ASP A 396 -34.26 29.11 0.88
C ASP A 396 -33.81 29.93 -0.35
N ARG A 397 -33.57 31.23 -0.17
CA ARG A 397 -33.27 32.16 -1.27
C ARG A 397 -31.96 32.94 -1.15
N LEU A 398 -31.11 32.62 -0.16
CA LEU A 398 -29.87 33.38 0.12
C LEU A 398 -28.59 32.53 0.23
N GLN A 399 -28.55 31.31 -0.33
CA GLN A 399 -27.32 30.50 -0.46
C GLN A 399 -27.07 29.97 -1.89
N LYS A 400 -27.49 30.71 -2.92
CA LYS A 400 -27.18 30.35 -4.32
C LYS A 400 -26.63 31.48 -5.20
N GLU A 401 -26.20 32.58 -4.59
CA GLU A 401 -25.57 33.69 -5.31
C GLU A 401 -24.17 33.94 -4.73
N THR A 402 -23.19 33.25 -5.29
CA THR A 402 -21.80 33.67 -5.20
C THR A 402 -21.14 33.41 -6.55
N LEU A 403 -21.05 34.50 -7.32
CA LEU A 403 -20.05 34.83 -8.35
C LEU A 403 -20.17 34.17 -9.74
N THR A 404 -21.09 34.68 -10.56
CA THR A 404 -20.89 34.81 -12.01
C THR A 404 -21.14 36.26 -12.41
N GLU A 405 -20.09 36.99 -12.78
CA GLU A 405 -20.26 38.29 -13.45
C GLU A 405 -20.93 38.05 -14.82
N PRO A 406 -21.93 38.86 -15.22
CA PRO A 406 -22.59 38.70 -16.50
C PRO A 406 -21.59 38.88 -17.66
N ALA A 407 -21.63 37.97 -18.62
CA ALA A 407 -20.72 37.96 -19.76
C ALA A 407 -20.89 39.22 -20.63
N ASN A 408 -19.83 40.03 -20.78
CA ASN A 408 -19.82 41.12 -21.76
C ASN A 408 -19.72 40.54 -23.18
N ARG A 409 -20.23 41.27 -24.18
CA ARG A 409 -20.30 40.88 -25.61
C ARG A 409 -18.95 40.43 -26.19
N GLU A 410 -17.85 41.07 -25.76
CA GLU A 410 -16.50 40.68 -26.15
C GLU A 410 -16.09 39.30 -25.61
N THR A 411 -16.54 38.95 -24.40
CA THR A 411 -16.25 37.66 -23.77
C THR A 411 -17.02 36.53 -24.45
N VAL A 412 -18.27 36.79 -24.85
CA VAL A 412 -19.08 35.83 -25.61
C VAL A 412 -18.41 35.52 -26.97
N GLN A 413 -17.98 36.55 -27.70
CA GLN A 413 -17.25 36.37 -28.96
C GLN A 413 -15.92 35.60 -28.78
N LEU A 414 -15.21 35.86 -27.68
CA LEU A 414 -13.99 35.12 -27.35
C LEU A 414 -14.29 33.64 -27.09
N VAL A 415 -15.37 33.33 -26.37
CA VAL A 415 -15.80 31.96 -26.09
C VAL A 415 -16.21 31.23 -27.37
N ASP A 416 -16.91 31.89 -28.30
CA ASP A 416 -17.22 31.30 -29.61
C ASP A 416 -15.95 30.92 -30.39
N VAL A 417 -14.94 31.79 -30.39
CA VAL A 417 -13.64 31.50 -31.04
C VAL A 417 -12.92 30.34 -30.34
N LEU A 418 -12.97 30.27 -29.00
CA LEU A 418 -12.39 29.18 -28.24
C LEU A 418 -13.11 27.86 -28.50
N LEU A 419 -14.45 27.84 -28.55
CA LEU A 419 -15.26 26.67 -28.86
C LEU A 419 -14.91 26.07 -30.24
N ASP A 420 -14.62 26.93 -31.21
CA ASP A 420 -14.21 26.54 -32.56
C ASP A 420 -12.75 26.06 -32.64
N LYS A 421 -11.80 26.84 -32.08
CA LYS A 421 -10.36 26.65 -32.33
C LYS A 421 -9.57 26.04 -31.18
N GLY A 422 -10.15 26.02 -29.99
CA GLY A 422 -9.52 25.52 -28.77
C GLY A 422 -9.29 24.01 -28.82
N ARG A 423 -8.35 23.54 -28.00
CA ARG A 423 -8.06 22.10 -27.91
C ARG A 423 -9.08 21.46 -26.99
N LYS A 424 -9.87 20.54 -27.53
CA LYS A 424 -10.73 19.67 -26.73
C LYS A 424 -9.87 18.67 -25.96
N VAL A 425 -9.96 18.71 -24.64
CA VAL A 425 -9.25 17.82 -23.72
C VAL A 425 -10.29 17.08 -22.90
N GLN A 426 -10.39 15.77 -23.13
CA GLN A 426 -11.22 14.91 -22.29
C GLN A 426 -10.47 14.60 -21.00
N VAL A 427 -11.04 14.95 -19.86
CA VAL A 427 -10.45 14.83 -18.53
C VAL A 427 -10.33 13.36 -18.14
N VAL A 428 -9.14 12.98 -17.67
CA VAL A 428 -8.89 11.72 -16.97
C VAL A 428 -8.95 11.96 -15.47
N GLY A 429 -8.25 12.99 -15.00
CA GLY A 429 -8.21 13.36 -13.59
C GLY A 429 -7.53 14.70 -13.39
N LYS A 430 -7.48 15.13 -12.12
CA LYS A 430 -6.82 16.38 -11.73
C LYS A 430 -6.13 16.23 -10.38
N ALA A 431 -5.14 17.08 -10.14
CA ALA A 431 -4.53 17.27 -8.84
C ALA A 431 -4.06 18.73 -8.67
N PRO A 432 -4.04 19.28 -7.45
CA PRO A 432 -3.29 20.49 -7.19
C PRO A 432 -1.79 20.24 -7.39
N ASN A 433 -1.03 21.29 -7.69
CA ASN A 433 0.43 21.24 -7.70
C ASN A 433 0.97 21.88 -6.41
N PRO A 434 1.42 21.10 -5.41
CA PRO A 434 1.85 21.66 -4.13
C PRO A 434 3.12 22.54 -4.25
N ALA A 435 3.91 22.39 -5.31
CA ALA A 435 5.09 23.22 -5.54
C ALA A 435 4.74 24.65 -6.02
N GLU A 436 3.52 24.86 -6.54
CA GLU A 436 3.05 26.16 -7.04
C GLU A 436 1.63 26.45 -6.51
N THR A 437 1.51 27.37 -5.55
CA THR A 437 0.22 27.74 -4.97
C THR A 437 -0.80 28.13 -6.03
N HIS A 438 -2.05 27.66 -5.91
CA HIS A 438 -3.14 27.95 -6.85
C HIS A 438 -2.88 27.48 -8.29
N THR A 439 -2.06 26.44 -8.44
CA THR A 439 -1.85 25.73 -9.71
C THR A 439 -2.50 24.35 -9.65
N TYR A 440 -3.23 23.99 -10.71
CA TYR A 440 -3.81 22.66 -10.93
C TYR A 440 -3.22 22.02 -12.18
N ILE A 441 -3.08 20.70 -12.12
CA ILE A 441 -2.74 19.85 -13.26
C ILE A 441 -3.97 19.03 -13.61
N VAL A 442 -4.44 19.13 -14.85
CA VAL A 442 -5.50 18.26 -15.38
C VAL A 442 -4.90 17.32 -16.41
N ALA A 443 -4.89 16.02 -16.11
CA ALA A 443 -4.52 14.99 -17.07
C ALA A 443 -5.69 14.69 -18.01
N GLY A 444 -5.41 14.52 -19.29
CA GLY A 444 -6.47 14.25 -20.26
C GLY A 444 -5.95 13.79 -21.62
N HIS A 445 -6.88 13.61 -22.54
CA HIS A 445 -6.60 13.19 -23.91
C HIS A 445 -7.15 14.21 -24.91
N THR A 446 -6.41 14.48 -25.98
CA THR A 446 -6.86 15.32 -27.08
C THR A 446 -6.87 14.54 -28.40
N PRO A 447 -7.85 14.73 -29.29
CA PRO A 447 -7.86 14.08 -30.61
C PRO A 447 -6.60 14.42 -31.42
N LYS A 448 -6.03 13.43 -32.10
CA LYS A 448 -4.94 13.67 -33.06
C LYS A 448 -5.49 14.37 -34.31
N ARG A 449 -4.86 15.46 -34.73
CA ARG A 449 -5.28 16.27 -35.90
C ARG A 449 -5.16 15.53 -37.25
N SER A 450 -4.42 14.43 -37.33
CA SER A 450 -3.99 13.81 -38.60
C SER A 450 -4.24 12.30 -38.72
N SER A 451 -5.08 11.71 -37.87
CA SER A 451 -5.30 10.25 -37.81
C SER A 451 -6.76 9.87 -38.04
N ARG A 452 -7.01 8.57 -38.30
CA ARG A 452 -8.36 7.98 -38.38
C ARG A 452 -9.20 8.38 -37.16
N ALA A 453 -10.52 8.48 -37.35
CA ALA A 453 -11.47 8.81 -36.29
C ALA A 453 -11.25 7.92 -35.04
N GLY A 454 -11.05 8.55 -33.88
CA GLY A 454 -10.90 7.87 -32.58
C GLY A 454 -9.50 7.93 -31.95
N ASP A 455 -8.46 8.29 -32.70
CA ASP A 455 -7.09 8.34 -32.17
C ASP A 455 -6.85 9.59 -31.29
N THR A 456 -6.32 9.40 -30.09
CA THR A 456 -6.03 10.48 -29.13
C THR A 456 -4.55 10.55 -28.74
N THR A 457 -4.13 11.67 -28.15
CA THR A 457 -2.80 11.88 -27.57
C THR A 457 -2.95 12.35 -26.12
N PRO A 458 -2.18 11.79 -25.17
CA PRO A 458 -2.18 12.27 -23.80
C PRO A 458 -1.65 13.71 -23.72
N VAL A 459 -2.26 14.48 -22.83
CA VAL A 459 -1.87 15.85 -22.49
C VAL A 459 -2.05 16.08 -21.00
N ALA A 460 -1.27 17.00 -20.45
CA ALA A 460 -1.50 17.53 -19.12
C ALA A 460 -1.66 19.04 -19.23
N VAL A 461 -2.73 19.60 -18.68
CA VAL A 461 -3.05 21.02 -18.72
C VAL A 461 -2.64 21.63 -17.39
N VAL A 462 -1.75 22.62 -17.43
CA VAL A 462 -1.36 23.41 -16.26
C VAL A 462 -2.24 24.66 -16.22
N ILE A 463 -2.99 24.81 -15.14
CA ILE A 463 -3.92 25.91 -14.89
C ILE A 463 -3.39 26.66 -13.66
N ASN A 464 -3.01 27.92 -13.83
CA ASN A 464 -2.50 28.74 -12.72
C ASN A 464 -3.37 29.98 -12.52
N GLN A 465 -3.01 30.85 -11.57
CA GLN A 465 -3.76 32.08 -11.26
C GLN A 465 -3.94 33.02 -12.45
N LYS A 466 -3.09 32.93 -13.48
CA LYS A 466 -3.18 33.78 -14.68
C LYS A 466 -4.07 33.18 -15.76
N THR A 467 -4.49 31.91 -15.62
CA THR A 467 -5.39 31.26 -16.57
C THR A 467 -6.80 31.84 -16.41
N ARG A 468 -7.38 32.38 -17.49
CA ARG A 468 -8.76 32.88 -17.48
C ARG A 468 -9.74 31.73 -17.69
N LEU A 469 -10.63 31.50 -16.74
CA LEU A 469 -11.65 30.45 -16.79
C LEU A 469 -13.01 31.02 -17.17
N PHE A 470 -13.72 30.30 -18.04
CA PHE A 470 -15.04 30.65 -18.53
C PHE A 470 -15.98 29.44 -18.48
N ASN A 471 -17.29 29.67 -18.33
CA ASN A 471 -18.30 28.68 -18.67
C ASN A 471 -18.64 28.77 -20.17
N ARG A 472 -19.55 27.90 -20.64
CA ARG A 472 -19.95 27.85 -22.04
C ARG A 472 -20.73 29.08 -22.50
N GLU A 473 -21.35 29.79 -21.56
CA GLU A 473 -22.09 31.03 -21.78
C GLU A 473 -21.16 32.27 -21.79
N GLY A 474 -19.87 32.08 -21.52
CA GLY A 474 -18.85 33.14 -21.51
C GLY A 474 -18.77 33.96 -20.23
N ALA A 475 -19.44 33.54 -19.15
CA ALA A 475 -19.24 34.11 -17.83
C ALA A 475 -17.91 33.65 -17.23
N HIS A 476 -17.28 34.53 -16.45
CA HIS A 476 -16.07 34.21 -15.71
C HIS A 476 -16.38 33.22 -14.57
N VAL A 477 -15.48 32.25 -14.37
CA VAL A 477 -15.61 31.23 -13.32
C VAL A 477 -14.39 31.27 -12.41
N SER A 478 -14.58 31.05 -11.10
CA SER A 478 -13.47 30.94 -10.16
C SER A 478 -12.68 29.64 -10.36
N GLN A 479 -11.44 29.59 -9.83
CA GLN A 479 -10.66 28.35 -9.84
C GLN A 479 -11.30 27.23 -9.01
N ASP A 480 -12.19 27.54 -8.06
CA ASP A 480 -12.88 26.53 -7.25
C ASP A 480 -13.73 25.59 -8.12
N ALA A 481 -14.19 26.03 -9.28
CA ALA A 481 -14.89 25.17 -10.23
C ALA A 481 -14.03 24.00 -10.74
N LEU A 482 -12.70 24.11 -10.69
CA LEU A 482 -11.79 23.00 -11.01
C LEU A 482 -11.99 21.83 -10.04
N THR A 483 -12.39 22.08 -8.79
CA THR A 483 -12.69 21.02 -7.80
C THR A 483 -13.88 20.16 -8.21
N GLN A 484 -14.76 20.67 -9.08
CA GLN A 484 -15.97 19.97 -9.54
C GLN A 484 -15.74 19.12 -10.80
N LEU A 485 -14.64 19.33 -11.54
CA LEU A 485 -14.32 18.56 -12.75
C LEU A 485 -14.30 17.04 -12.52
N GLN A 486 -15.04 16.30 -13.34
CA GLN A 486 -15.12 14.84 -13.28
C GLN A 486 -14.38 14.20 -14.45
N GLN A 487 -14.06 12.92 -14.30
CA GLN A 487 -13.56 12.12 -15.41
C GLN A 487 -14.57 12.12 -16.55
N GLY A 488 -14.10 12.32 -17.78
CA GLY A 488 -14.93 12.38 -18.98
C GLY A 488 -15.39 13.78 -19.37
N ASP A 489 -15.27 14.77 -18.48
CA ASP A 489 -15.54 16.18 -18.81
C ASP A 489 -14.67 16.63 -19.98
N VAL A 490 -15.15 17.61 -20.76
CA VAL A 490 -14.44 18.11 -21.93
C VAL A 490 -14.10 19.57 -21.75
N LEU A 491 -12.81 19.81 -21.49
CA LEU A 491 -12.25 21.15 -21.42
C LEU A 491 -11.92 21.65 -22.82
N ILE A 492 -12.08 22.96 -23.03
CA ILE A 492 -11.61 23.63 -24.24
C ILE A 492 -10.49 24.57 -23.87
N VAL A 493 -9.28 24.22 -24.33
CA VAL A 493 -8.04 24.81 -23.81
C VAL A 493 -7.30 25.58 -24.90
N GLU A 494 -7.05 26.85 -24.62
CA GLU A 494 -6.07 27.67 -25.33
C GLU A 494 -4.78 27.78 -24.52
N GLY A 495 -3.65 27.65 -25.19
CA GLY A 495 -2.35 27.68 -24.54
C GLY A 495 -1.22 27.13 -25.39
N LYS A 496 0.00 27.27 -24.88
CA LYS A 496 1.22 26.75 -25.53
C LYS A 496 1.42 25.28 -25.13
N LYS A 497 1.48 24.39 -26.12
CA LYS A 497 1.78 22.96 -25.91
C LYS A 497 3.28 22.70 -26.05
N SER A 498 3.87 22.01 -25.08
CA SER A 498 5.26 21.55 -25.09
C SER A 498 5.42 20.23 -25.85
N LYS A 499 6.67 19.84 -26.16
CA LYS A 499 6.98 18.53 -26.76
C LYS A 499 6.60 17.34 -25.87
N ARG A 500 6.50 17.54 -24.55
CA ARG A 500 6.12 16.51 -23.57
C ARG A 500 4.61 16.42 -23.34
N GLY A 501 3.80 17.10 -24.16
CA GLY A 501 2.34 17.04 -24.03
C GLY A 501 1.73 17.99 -23.00
N VAL A 502 2.55 18.83 -22.35
CA VAL A 502 2.07 19.81 -21.35
C VAL A 502 1.49 21.04 -22.06
N ILE A 503 0.29 21.47 -21.69
CA ILE A 503 -0.37 22.69 -22.18
C ILE A 503 -0.37 23.71 -21.04
N ALA A 504 0.42 24.78 -21.16
CA ALA A 504 0.31 25.93 -20.27
C ALA A 504 -0.92 26.76 -20.69
N ALA A 505 -2.01 26.63 -19.94
CA ALA A 505 -3.30 27.22 -20.30
C ALA A 505 -3.31 28.73 -20.07
N THR A 506 -3.67 29.48 -21.12
CA THR A 506 -3.94 30.92 -21.02
C THR A 506 -5.43 31.19 -20.82
N ARG A 507 -6.27 30.39 -21.47
CA ARG A 507 -7.73 30.44 -21.36
C ARG A 507 -8.32 29.04 -21.40
N LEU A 508 -9.39 28.84 -20.65
CA LEU A 508 -10.02 27.54 -20.51
C LEU A 508 -11.53 27.69 -20.36
N ILE A 509 -12.28 26.89 -21.11
CA ILE A 509 -13.72 26.72 -20.91
C ILE A 509 -13.92 25.39 -20.18
N LEU A 510 -14.65 25.44 -19.07
CA LEU A 510 -15.05 24.29 -18.25
C LEU A 510 -16.30 23.60 -18.82
#